data_AF-A0A4Q5PJR5-F1
#
_entry.id   AF-A0A4Q5PJR5-F1
#
_cell.length_a   1.000
_cell.length_b   1.000
_cell.length_c   1.000
_cell.angle_alpha   90.00
_cell.angle_beta   90.00
_cell.angle_gamma   90.00
#
_symmetry.space_group_name_H-M   'P 1'
#
loop_
_entity.id
_entity.type
_entity.pdbx_description
1 polymer ?
#
loop_
_entity_poly.entity_id
_entity_poly.type
_entity_poly.pdbx_seq_one_letter_code
_entity_poly.pdbx_strand_id
1 'polypeptide(L)' 'MDIQETDPVEHVEPIEEYIPGMAGGRQYMAKLCHLPEGPWYIDVIHVESLPPVHDSDRTWPTRAEAVQAADKLVAALGH' A
#
# COMPACT_ATOMS: atom_id res chain seq x y z
N MET A 1 -40.26 19.19 10.96
CA MET A 1 -39.67 17.84 11.12
C MET A 1 -38.29 17.93 10.53
N ASP A 2 -37.37 18.29 11.41
CA ASP A 2 -35.93 18.37 11.20
C ASP A 2 -35.42 16.97 10.87
N ILE A 3 -35.09 16.73 9.60
CA ILE A 3 -34.31 15.57 9.23
C ILE A 3 -32.85 15.95 9.47
N GLN A 4 -32.28 15.34 10.50
CA GLN A 4 -30.87 15.46 10.85
C GLN A 4 -30.06 15.01 9.63
N GLU A 5 -29.31 15.97 9.08
CA GLU A 5 -28.24 15.75 8.14
C GLU A 5 -27.22 14.87 8.87
N THR A 6 -27.27 13.55 8.61
CA THR A 6 -26.27 12.59 9.06
C THR A 6 -24.91 13.16 8.72
N ASP A 7 -24.08 13.39 9.75
CA ASP A 7 -22.71 13.88 9.65
C ASP A 7 -22.01 13.31 8.41
N PRO A 8 -21.29 14.12 7.61
CA PRO A 8 -20.42 13.55 6.60
C PRO A 8 -19.44 12.68 7.38
N VAL A 9 -19.56 11.36 7.22
CA VAL A 9 -18.52 10.43 7.64
C VAL A 9 -17.28 11.00 6.96
N GLU A 10 -16.40 11.64 7.74
CA GLU A 10 -15.19 12.25 7.20
C GLU A 10 -14.53 11.12 6.41
N HIS A 11 -14.57 11.24 5.08
CA HIS A 11 -13.92 10.29 4.19
C HIS A 11 -12.45 10.55 4.44
N VAL A 12 -11.89 9.93 5.47
CA VAL A 12 -10.51 10.17 5.82
C VAL A 12 -9.71 9.51 4.72
N GLU A 13 -9.17 10.35 3.84
CA GLU A 13 -8.47 9.89 2.67
C GLU A 13 -7.30 9.02 3.12
N PRO A 14 -7.13 7.81 2.58
CA PRO A 14 -5.97 7.00 2.90
C PRO A 14 -4.72 7.76 2.49
N ILE A 15 -3.72 7.75 3.37
CA ILE A 15 -2.39 8.27 3.06
C ILE A 15 -1.76 7.29 2.08
N GLU A 16 -1.56 7.73 0.84
CA GLU A 16 -0.88 6.97 -0.20
C GLU A 16 0.59 7.40 -0.28
N GLU A 17 1.49 6.43 -0.29
CA GLU A 17 2.92 6.65 -0.44
C GLU A 17 3.50 5.69 -1.47
N TYR A 18 4.33 6.23 -2.37
CA TYR A 18 4.96 5.47 -3.44
C TYR A 18 6.43 5.26 -3.11
N ILE A 19 6.82 3.99 -2.96
CA ILE A 19 8.17 3.57 -2.59
C ILE A 19 8.85 2.96 -3.81
N PRO A 20 9.84 3.66 -4.41
CA PRO A 20 10.69 3.06 -5.43
C PRO A 20 11.72 2.12 -4.79
N GLY A 21 12.04 1.03 -5.48
CA GLY A 21 13.07 0.10 -5.05
C GLY A 21 13.67 -0.72 -6.21
N MET A 22 14.66 -1.54 -5.89
CA MET A 22 15.29 -2.47 -6.84
C MET A 22 15.38 -3.87 -6.24
N ALA A 23 14.92 -4.87 -6.98
CA ALA A 23 15.00 -6.28 -6.58
C ALA A 23 15.30 -7.16 -7.80
N GLY A 24 16.24 -8.10 -7.68
CA GLY A 24 16.63 -8.98 -8.78
C GLY A 24 17.15 -8.25 -10.03
N GLY A 25 17.70 -7.05 -9.87
CA GLY A 25 18.14 -6.19 -10.99
C GLY A 25 17.00 -5.47 -11.73
N ARG A 26 15.76 -5.54 -11.22
CA ARG A 26 14.60 -4.85 -11.77
C ARG A 26 14.15 -3.75 -10.85
N GLN A 27 13.68 -2.64 -11.44
CA GLN A 27 13.08 -1.55 -10.68
C GLN A 27 11.64 -1.91 -10.34
N TYR A 28 11.19 -1.48 -9.16
CA TYR A 28 9.79 -1.60 -8.75
C TYR A 28 9.32 -0.33 -8.06
N MET A 29 7.99 -0.19 -7.97
CA MET A 29 7.31 0.87 -7.25
C MET A 29 6.14 0.28 -6.47
N ALA A 30 6.22 0.33 -5.14
CA ALA A 30 5.16 -0.12 -4.26
C ALA A 30 4.31 1.07 -3.80
N LYS A 31 2.99 0.96 -3.96
CA LYS A 31 1.99 1.86 -3.40
C LYS A 31 1.60 1.34 -2.02
N LEU A 32 2.13 2.01 -0.99
CA LEU A 32 1.71 1.85 0.38
C LEU A 32 0.51 2.73 0.64
N CYS A 33 -0.52 2.16 1.25
CA CYS A 33 -1.69 2.88 1.69
C CYS A 33 -1.81 2.74 3.21
N HIS A 34 -2.23 3.81 3.86
CA HIS A 34 -2.43 3.83 5.30
C HIS A 34 -3.71 4.59 5.61
N LEU A 35 -4.66 3.91 6.24
CA LEU A 35 -5.81 4.60 6.81
C LEU A 35 -5.34 5.34 8.08
N PRO A 36 -5.76 6.58 8.32
CA PRO A 36 -5.45 7.27 9.57
C PRO A 36 -6.00 6.47 10.75
N GLU A 37 -5.12 6.21 11.72
CA GLU A 37 -5.33 5.29 12.85
C GLU A 37 -5.39 3.78 12.50
N GLY A 38 -5.26 3.41 11.23
CA GLY A 38 -5.25 2.04 10.73
C GLY A 38 -3.85 1.47 10.49
N PRO A 39 -3.72 0.19 10.11
CA PRO A 39 -2.45 -0.35 9.69
C PRO A 39 -2.08 0.10 8.27
N TRP A 40 -0.79 0.03 7.95
CA TRP A 40 -0.27 0.15 6.59
C TRP A 40 -0.61 -1.09 5.78
N TYR A 41 -0.90 -0.96 4.50
CA TYR A 41 -1.10 -2.07 3.57
C TYR A 41 -0.51 -1.73 2.22
N ILE A 42 -0.29 -2.74 1.39
CA ILE A 42 0.27 -2.57 0.05
C ILE A 42 -0.89 -2.71 -0.93
N ASP A 43 -1.29 -1.62 -1.56
CA ASP A 43 -2.39 -1.67 -2.53
C ASP A 43 -1.89 -2.24 -3.86
N VAL A 44 -0.71 -1.80 -4.31
CA VAL A 44 -0.14 -2.19 -5.61
C VAL A 44 1.39 -2.23 -5.57
N ILE A 45 2.01 -3.23 -6.20
CA ILE A 45 3.44 -3.30 -6.49
C ILE A 45 3.61 -3.36 -8.01
N HIS A 46 4.14 -2.30 -8.60
CA HIS A 46 4.54 -2.28 -10.00
C HIS A 46 5.98 -2.78 -10.12
N VAL A 47 6.21 -3.88 -10.80
CA VAL A 47 7.56 -4.36 -11.13
C VAL A 47 7.80 -4.11 -12.61
N GLU A 48 8.94 -3.53 -12.96
CA GLU A 48 9.29 -3.30 -14.35
C GLU A 48 9.24 -4.63 -15.13
N SER A 49 8.56 -4.60 -16.28
CA SER A 49 8.32 -5.76 -17.15
C SER A 49 7.30 -6.81 -16.64
N LEU A 50 6.55 -6.52 -15.58
CA LEU A 50 5.47 -7.38 -15.08
C LEU A 50 4.19 -6.57 -14.77
N PRO A 51 3.01 -7.20 -14.83
CA PRO A 51 1.78 -6.58 -14.38
C PRO A 51 1.85 -6.25 -12.87
N PRO A 52 1.20 -5.15 -12.44
CA PRO A 52 1.12 -4.83 -11.02
C PRO A 52 0.49 -5.96 -10.22
N VAL A 53 1.03 -6.21 -9.03
CA VAL A 53 0.47 -7.17 -8.07
C VAL A 53 -0.19 -6.40 -6.94
N HIS A 54 -1.43 -6.76 -6.63
CA HIS A 54 -2.16 -6.21 -5.50
C HIS A 54 -2.01 -7.17 -4.30
N ASP A 55 -1.57 -6.66 -3.14
CA ASP A 55 -1.40 -7.46 -1.90
C ASP A 55 -2.02 -6.71 -0.71
N SER A 56 -3.33 -6.45 -0.82
CA SER A 56 -4.11 -5.71 0.17
C SER A 56 -4.60 -6.58 1.33
N ASP A 57 -4.48 -7.90 1.23
CA ASP A 57 -4.83 -8.84 2.31
C ASP A 57 -3.87 -8.77 3.51
N ARG A 58 -2.67 -8.21 3.31
CA ARG A 58 -1.66 -8.07 4.35
C ARG A 58 -1.54 -6.63 4.83
N THR A 59 -1.45 -6.50 6.14
CA THR A 59 -1.34 -5.21 6.80
C THR A 59 -0.20 -5.21 7.81
N TRP A 60 0.47 -4.07 7.97
CA TRP A 60 1.61 -3.85 8.84
C TRP A 60 1.33 -2.70 9.81
N PRO A 61 1.73 -2.80 11.08
CA PRO A 61 1.48 -1.73 12.04
C PRO A 61 2.37 -0.50 11.80
N THR A 62 3.50 -0.65 11.11
CA THR A 62 4.43 0.45 10.82
C THR A 62 4.79 0.55 9.35
N ARG A 63 5.08 1.78 8.90
CA ARG A 63 5.60 2.07 7.55
C ARG A 63 6.85 1.25 7.23
N ALA A 64 7.80 1.20 8.15
CA ALA A 64 9.08 0.52 7.93
C ALA A 64 8.91 -0.99 7.68
N GLU A 65 7.95 -1.62 8.36
CA GLU A 65 7.60 -3.03 8.11
C GLU A 65 6.89 -3.20 6.77
N ALA A 66 5.97 -2.30 6.42
CA ALA A 66 5.28 -2.33 5.13
C ALA A 66 6.27 -2.19 3.95
N VAL A 67 7.25 -1.28 4.06
CA VAL A 67 8.34 -1.13 3.08
C VAL A 67 9.15 -2.43 2.95
N GLN A 68 9.59 -3.00 4.08
CA GLN A 68 10.36 -4.26 4.05
C GLN A 68 9.55 -5.43 3.48
N ALA A 69 8.24 -5.46 3.74
CA ALA A 69 7.37 -6.48 3.20
C ALA A 69 7.16 -6.32 1.69
N ALA A 70 7.00 -5.09 1.21
CA ALA A 70 6.97 -4.79 -0.22
C ALA A 70 8.25 -5.27 -0.92
N ASP A 71 9.41 -4.98 -0.32
CA ASP A 71 10.70 -5.45 -0.85
C ASP A 71 10.79 -6.98 -0.91
N LYS A 72 10.35 -7.67 0.15
CA LYS A 72 10.29 -9.15 0.18
C LYS A 72 9.31 -9.72 -0.85
N LEU A 73 8.15 -9.10 -1.05
CA LEU A 73 7.17 -9.51 -2.05
C LEU A 73 7.77 -9.39 -3.45
N VAL A 74 8.42 -8.26 -3.76
CA VAL A 74 9.08 -8.08 -5.06
C VAL A 74 10.23 -9.07 -5.24
N ALA A 75 11.06 -9.25 -4.20
CA ALA A 75 12.16 -10.20 -4.25
C ALA A 75 11.68 -11.63 -4.51
N ALA A 76 10.51 -12.02 -3.97
CA ALA A 76 9.87 -13.31 -4.24
C ALA A 76 9.35 -13.44 -5.69
N LEU A 77 8.97 -12.34 -6.36
CA LEU A 77 8.57 -12.34 -7.78
C LEU A 77 9.76 -12.49 -8.73
N GLY A 78 10.96 -12.09 -8.31
CA GLY A 78 12.18 -12.16 -9.12
C GLY A 78 12.94 -13.48 -9.05
N HIS A 79 12.48 -14.43 -8.23
CA HIS A 79 13.17 -15.69 -7.91
C HIS A 79 12.66 -16.87 -8.74
#